data_AF-A0AAU2HRD0-F1
#
_entry.id   AF-A0AAU2HRD0-F1
#
_cell.length_a   1.000
_cell.length_b   1.000
_cell.length_c   1.000
_cell.angle_alpha   90.00
_cell.angle_beta   90.00
_cell.angle_gamma   90.00
#
_symmetry.space_group_name_H-M   'P 1'
#
loop_
_entity.id
_entity.type
_entity.pdbx_description
1 polymer ?
#
loop_
_entity_poly.entity_id
_entity_poly.type
_entity_poly.pdbx_seq_one_letter_code
_entity_poly.pdbx_strand_id
1 'polypeptide(L)'
;MTVLRELRAVGVPEGMIPLADDRLVDLAAAMARDVRVSPRLELYPLGLDLVQALRISQAAAGVRPDTGIGTDDLLARVRARFPALAVLADTTYVELEEALDRAGFPLAYDQQRKRFLPRARETVTWHTEQTVSVPASTRTLIEDAQSELSLGRDPRRVRPARLQAARRRGGFVTLTVKGPELPGVAERLAERFDVTPPALDELLLTTLRELAQEQRAPWQALLKADAAFAASGSIGAGLASYTRLALERFVAHVAELAAASGPRTVLLAHRAGLVARYWEMGGRELLVALQNAAGRPADAPHGLWLLVPMEDPEASPALDGRTVDVVDRAAGLVVLDELFLKELKSGTWEKTD
;
A
#
# COMPACT_ATOMS: atom_id res chain seq x y z
N MET A 1 15.44 4.92 2.16
CA MET A 1 16.62 5.74 1.80
C MET A 1 17.07 5.29 0.41
N THR A 2 17.02 6.15 -0.60
CA THR A 2 17.27 5.75 -1.99
C THR A 2 18.77 5.80 -2.27
N VAL A 3 19.34 4.74 -2.88
CA VAL A 3 20.78 4.61 -3.20
C VAL A 3 21.34 5.85 -3.90
N LEU A 4 20.58 6.41 -4.83
CA LEU A 4 20.98 7.59 -5.58
C LEU A 4 21.23 8.81 -4.69
N ARG A 5 20.43 8.98 -3.63
CA ARG A 5 20.60 10.07 -2.66
C ARG A 5 21.93 9.93 -1.90
N GLU A 6 22.30 8.71 -1.53
CA GLU A 6 23.56 8.42 -0.84
C GLU A 6 24.77 8.64 -1.76
N LEU A 7 24.67 8.21 -3.02
CA LEU A 7 25.72 8.46 -4.02
C LEU A 7 25.89 9.95 -4.29
N ARG A 8 24.79 10.73 -4.31
CA ARG A 8 24.83 12.19 -4.48
C ARG A 8 25.32 12.96 -3.25
N ALA A 9 25.30 12.34 -2.07
CA ALA A 9 25.88 12.92 -0.86
C ALA A 9 27.42 12.90 -0.88
N VAL A 10 28.03 12.07 -1.73
CA VAL A 10 29.48 12.08 -1.96
C VAL A 10 29.84 13.28 -2.84
N GLY A 11 30.68 14.16 -2.31
CA GLY A 11 31.14 15.35 -3.02
C GLY A 11 31.85 15.00 -4.33
N VAL A 12 31.53 15.73 -5.40
CA VAL A 12 32.21 15.58 -6.69
C VAL A 12 33.64 16.13 -6.57
N PRO A 13 34.67 15.39 -7.01
CA PRO A 13 36.05 15.87 -6.99
C PRO A 13 36.22 17.21 -7.70
N GLU A 14 37.14 18.04 -7.19
CA GLU A 14 37.37 19.38 -7.70
C GLU A 14 37.78 19.34 -9.19
N GLY A 15 37.15 20.21 -9.99
CA GLY A 15 37.35 20.26 -11.45
C GLY A 15 36.56 19.24 -12.27
N MET A 16 35.78 18.35 -11.65
CA MET A 16 34.96 17.36 -12.36
C MET A 16 33.48 17.80 -12.48
N ILE A 17 32.88 17.53 -13.64
CA ILE A 17 31.45 17.71 -13.86
C ILE A 17 30.69 16.55 -13.18
N PRO A 18 29.62 16.80 -12.40
CA PRO A 18 28.80 15.74 -11.82
C PRO A 18 28.31 14.75 -12.87
N LEU A 19 28.45 13.44 -12.60
CA LEU A 19 27.92 12.40 -13.48
C LEU A 19 26.39 12.45 -13.54
N ALA A 20 25.82 12.02 -14.66
CA ALA A 20 24.39 11.73 -14.77
C ALA A 20 24.02 10.54 -13.86
N ASP A 21 22.75 10.48 -13.43
CA ASP A 21 22.27 9.52 -12.43
C ASP A 21 22.50 8.06 -12.83
N ASP A 22 22.22 7.72 -14.09
CA ASP A 22 22.51 6.42 -14.70
C ASP A 22 24.00 6.06 -14.60
N ARG A 23 24.87 6.98 -15.05
CA ARG A 23 26.33 6.80 -15.03
C ARG A 23 26.90 6.72 -13.62
N LEU A 24 26.30 7.43 -12.67
CA LEU A 24 26.72 7.41 -11.27
C LEU A 24 26.42 6.06 -10.61
N VAL A 25 25.22 5.51 -10.86
CA VAL A 25 24.83 4.21 -10.33
C VAL A 25 25.58 3.07 -11.04
N ASP A 26 25.83 3.19 -12.35
CA ASP A 26 26.68 2.25 -13.09
C ASP A 26 28.12 2.24 -12.59
N LEU A 27 28.70 3.43 -12.34
CA LEU A 27 30.03 3.54 -11.74
C LEU A 27 30.05 2.90 -10.35
N ALA A 28 29.05 3.16 -9.51
CA ALA A 28 28.94 2.55 -8.19
C ALA A 28 28.85 1.03 -8.27
N ALA A 29 28.07 0.49 -9.21
CA ALA A 29 28.01 -0.95 -9.46
C ALA A 29 29.34 -1.50 -9.98
N ALA A 30 30.05 -0.81 -10.87
CA ALA A 30 31.35 -1.24 -11.38
C ALA A 30 32.43 -1.29 -10.29
N MET A 31 32.33 -0.44 -9.26
CA MET A 31 33.23 -0.45 -8.11
C MET A 31 32.90 -1.56 -7.09
N ALA A 32 31.71 -2.16 -7.18
CA ALA A 32 31.25 -3.23 -6.31
C ALA A 32 31.18 -4.58 -7.06
N ARG A 33 32.00 -5.57 -6.65
CA ARG A 33 32.20 -6.82 -7.42
C ARG A 33 30.89 -7.60 -7.71
N ASP A 34 30.01 -7.68 -6.72
CA ASP A 34 28.83 -8.56 -6.75
C ASP A 34 27.50 -7.79 -6.82
N VAL A 35 27.51 -6.60 -7.42
CA VAL A 35 26.33 -5.72 -7.52
C VAL A 35 26.03 -5.36 -8.98
N ARG A 36 24.75 -5.17 -9.30
CA ARG A 36 24.28 -4.68 -10.61
C ARG A 36 23.21 -3.61 -10.45
N VAL A 37 22.96 -2.90 -11.54
CA VAL A 37 21.95 -1.84 -11.63
C VAL A 37 20.67 -2.40 -12.23
N SER A 38 19.52 -2.13 -11.60
CA SER A 38 18.21 -2.44 -12.16
C SER A 38 17.79 -1.36 -13.16
N PRO A 39 16.80 -1.63 -14.03
CA PRO A 39 16.23 -0.59 -14.91
C PRO A 39 15.64 0.62 -14.19
N ARG A 40 15.47 0.55 -12.86
CA ARG A 40 14.97 1.62 -11.99
C ARG A 40 16.08 2.40 -11.27
N LEU A 41 17.33 2.23 -11.70
CA LEU A 41 18.51 2.85 -11.07
C LEU A 41 18.70 2.43 -9.61
N GLU A 42 18.35 1.18 -9.29
CA GLU A 42 18.57 0.58 -7.97
C GLU A 42 19.77 -0.38 -8.04
N LEU A 43 20.58 -0.42 -6.98
CA LEU A 43 21.62 -1.42 -6.84
C LEU A 43 21.04 -2.70 -6.22
N TYR A 44 21.38 -3.86 -6.80
CA TYR A 44 21.03 -5.18 -6.25
C TYR A 44 22.21 -6.14 -6.28
N PRO A 45 22.35 -7.04 -5.28
CA PRO A 45 23.41 -8.05 -5.28
C PRO A 45 23.11 -9.15 -6.30
N LEU A 46 24.14 -9.65 -6.99
CA LEU A 46 24.04 -10.80 -7.90
C LEU A 46 23.64 -12.10 -7.18
N GLY A 47 23.97 -12.21 -5.90
CA GLY A 47 23.56 -13.31 -5.02
C GLY A 47 22.20 -13.13 -4.36
N LEU A 48 21.34 -12.22 -4.84
CA LEU A 48 19.99 -12.04 -4.29
C LEU A 48 19.21 -13.35 -4.42
N ASP A 49 18.71 -13.86 -3.30
CA ASP A 49 17.92 -15.09 -3.30
C ASP A 49 16.56 -14.88 -3.97
N LEU A 50 15.98 -15.97 -4.50
CA LEU A 50 14.73 -15.94 -5.24
C LEU A 50 13.55 -15.41 -4.39
N VAL A 51 13.49 -15.76 -3.11
CA VAL A 51 12.41 -15.32 -2.20
C VAL A 51 12.44 -13.80 -2.06
N GLN A 52 13.63 -13.24 -1.82
CA GLN A 52 13.83 -11.80 -1.70
C GLN A 52 13.63 -11.08 -3.04
N ALA A 53 14.05 -11.67 -4.16
CA ALA A 53 13.79 -11.15 -5.49
C ALA A 53 12.28 -11.08 -5.79
N LEU A 54 11.50 -12.10 -5.41
CA LEU A 54 10.04 -12.10 -5.53
C LEU A 54 9.40 -11.00 -4.68
N ARG A 55 9.82 -10.86 -3.41
CA ARG A 55 9.33 -9.82 -2.51
C ARG A 55 9.62 -8.41 -3.01
N ILE A 56 10.82 -8.15 -3.54
CA ILE A 56 11.16 -6.80 -4.02
C ILE A 56 10.53 -6.52 -5.39
N SER A 57 10.51 -7.50 -6.29
CA SER A 57 9.93 -7.33 -7.63
C SER A 57 8.40 -7.25 -7.62
N GLN A 58 7.75 -7.87 -6.62
CA GLN A 58 6.30 -8.05 -6.60
C GLN A 58 5.78 -8.77 -7.86
N ALA A 59 6.61 -9.64 -8.46
CA ALA A 59 6.31 -10.33 -9.72
C ALA A 59 4.98 -11.12 -9.69
N ALA A 60 4.66 -11.68 -8.52
CA ALA A 60 3.46 -12.48 -8.28
C ALA A 60 2.22 -11.67 -7.87
N ALA A 61 2.34 -10.35 -7.70
CA ALA A 61 1.21 -9.50 -7.36
C ALA A 61 0.22 -9.38 -8.55
N GLY A 62 -1.08 -9.35 -8.23
CA GLY A 62 -2.14 -9.16 -9.21
C GLY A 62 -2.45 -10.37 -10.10
N VAL A 63 -1.97 -11.57 -9.76
CA VAL A 63 -2.32 -12.82 -10.44
C VAL A 63 -3.80 -13.13 -10.20
N ARG A 64 -4.57 -13.27 -11.29
CA ARG A 64 -6.02 -13.44 -11.22
C ARG A 64 -6.42 -14.93 -11.08
N PRO A 65 -7.49 -15.27 -10.34
CA PRO A 65 -7.92 -16.65 -10.15
C PRO A 65 -8.35 -17.38 -11.44
N ASP A 66 -8.90 -16.64 -12.40
CA ASP A 66 -9.41 -17.17 -13.67
C ASP A 66 -8.30 -17.46 -14.69
N THR A 67 -7.24 -16.63 -14.69
CA THR A 67 -6.18 -16.67 -15.71
C THR A 67 -4.88 -17.31 -15.19
N GLY A 68 -4.55 -17.11 -13.91
CA GLY A 68 -3.28 -17.52 -13.32
C GLY A 68 -2.06 -16.89 -13.99
N ILE A 69 -0.88 -17.46 -13.74
CA ILE A 69 0.38 -17.07 -14.38
C ILE A 69 1.28 -18.28 -14.63
N GLY A 70 1.95 -18.34 -15.77
CA GLY A 70 2.92 -19.41 -16.06
C GLY A 70 4.24 -19.21 -15.32
N THR A 71 5.01 -20.28 -15.16
CA THR A 71 6.35 -20.25 -14.56
C THR A 71 7.27 -19.25 -15.30
N ASP A 72 7.33 -19.34 -16.63
CA ASP A 72 8.17 -18.48 -17.44
C ASP A 72 7.76 -17.01 -17.37
N ASP A 73 6.46 -16.73 -17.36
CA ASP A 73 5.91 -15.37 -17.23
C ASP A 73 6.26 -14.76 -15.87
N LEU A 74 6.18 -15.55 -14.80
CA LEU A 74 6.51 -15.10 -13.46
C LEU A 74 8.02 -14.85 -13.32
N LEU A 75 8.86 -15.73 -13.84
CA LEU A 75 10.31 -15.52 -13.91
C LEU A 75 10.68 -14.32 -14.78
N ALA A 76 9.98 -14.09 -15.90
CA ALA A 76 10.20 -12.93 -16.75
C ALA A 76 9.91 -11.61 -16.00
N ARG A 77 8.87 -11.57 -15.15
CA ARG A 77 8.59 -10.40 -14.29
C ARG A 77 9.69 -10.17 -13.26
N VAL A 78 10.29 -11.22 -12.70
CA VAL A 78 11.46 -11.07 -11.81
C VAL A 78 12.66 -10.55 -12.60
N ARG A 79 12.95 -11.11 -13.78
CA ARG A 79 14.03 -10.67 -14.68
C ARG A 79 13.87 -9.21 -15.11
N ALA A 80 12.63 -8.73 -15.29
CA ALA A 80 12.37 -7.33 -15.64
C ALA A 80 12.90 -6.33 -14.60
N ARG A 81 12.99 -6.72 -13.33
CA ARG A 81 13.64 -5.91 -12.28
C ARG A 81 15.09 -6.31 -12.04
N PHE A 82 15.40 -7.60 -12.13
CA PHE A 82 16.71 -8.16 -11.81
C PHE A 82 17.27 -8.98 -12.98
N PRO A 83 17.74 -8.32 -14.05
CA PRO A 83 18.11 -9.01 -15.30
C PRO A 83 19.33 -9.93 -15.17
N ALA A 84 20.22 -9.68 -14.21
CA ALA A 84 21.47 -10.43 -14.05
C ALA A 84 21.41 -11.54 -12.97
N LEU A 85 20.22 -11.88 -12.45
CA LEU A 85 20.09 -12.95 -11.45
C LEU A 85 20.20 -14.34 -12.08
N ALA A 86 21.31 -15.02 -11.79
CA ALA A 86 21.59 -16.37 -12.28
C ALA A 86 20.59 -17.42 -11.74
N VAL A 87 20.08 -17.24 -10.50
CA VAL A 87 19.14 -18.19 -9.86
C VAL A 87 17.89 -18.45 -10.70
N LEU A 88 17.51 -17.51 -11.58
CA LEU A 88 16.31 -17.58 -12.42
C LEU A 88 16.44 -18.50 -13.64
N ALA A 89 17.65 -18.94 -14.01
CA ALA A 89 17.85 -19.76 -15.21
C ALA A 89 17.38 -21.21 -15.00
N ASP A 90 17.61 -21.75 -13.81
CA ASP A 90 17.38 -23.17 -13.49
C ASP A 90 16.21 -23.39 -12.52
N THR A 91 15.44 -22.34 -12.19
CA THR A 91 14.33 -22.45 -11.23
C THR A 91 13.19 -23.30 -11.79
N THR A 92 12.91 -24.43 -11.12
CA THR A 92 11.76 -25.28 -11.40
C THR A 92 10.44 -24.69 -10.85
N TYR A 93 9.29 -25.17 -11.32
CA TYR A 93 8.00 -24.74 -10.77
C TYR A 93 7.85 -25.11 -9.28
N VAL A 94 8.49 -26.19 -8.81
CA VAL A 94 8.44 -26.62 -7.40
C VAL A 94 9.23 -25.65 -6.52
N GLU A 95 10.47 -25.34 -6.92
CA GLU A 95 11.29 -24.34 -6.22
C GLU A 95 10.65 -22.96 -6.27
N LEU A 96 9.98 -22.63 -7.37
CA LEU A 96 9.25 -21.37 -7.49
C LEU A 96 7.99 -21.35 -6.60
N GLU A 97 7.26 -22.46 -6.49
CA GLU A 97 6.12 -22.60 -5.57
C GLU A 97 6.57 -22.44 -4.11
N GLU A 98 7.66 -23.11 -3.71
CA GLU A 98 8.24 -22.98 -2.38
C GLU A 98 8.72 -21.55 -2.13
N ALA A 99 9.38 -20.93 -3.11
CA ALA A 99 9.85 -19.56 -2.99
C ALA A 99 8.70 -18.56 -2.93
N LEU A 100 7.60 -18.79 -3.64
CA LEU A 100 6.38 -17.98 -3.58
C LEU A 100 5.70 -18.09 -2.22
N ASP A 101 5.57 -19.30 -1.68
CA ASP A 101 5.03 -19.55 -0.34
C ASP A 101 5.88 -18.83 0.73
N ARG A 102 7.21 -19.02 0.69
CA ARG A 102 8.16 -18.32 1.57
C ARG A 102 8.15 -16.81 1.35
N ALA A 103 7.90 -16.33 0.14
CA ALA A 103 7.81 -14.92 -0.19
C ALA A 103 6.50 -14.28 0.29
N GLY A 104 5.49 -15.08 0.66
CA GLY A 104 4.18 -14.62 1.13
C GLY A 104 3.15 -14.44 0.00
N PHE A 105 3.38 -15.04 -1.16
CA PHE A 105 2.41 -15.05 -2.27
C PHE A 105 1.62 -16.36 -2.24
N PRO A 106 0.29 -16.34 -1.95
CA PRO A 106 -0.52 -17.53 -1.78
C PRO A 106 -0.93 -18.16 -3.12
N LEU A 107 0.07 -18.50 -3.94
CA LEU A 107 -0.11 -19.16 -5.22
C LEU A 107 0.28 -20.63 -5.10
N ALA A 108 -0.51 -21.51 -5.69
CA ALA A 108 -0.18 -22.92 -5.87
C ALA A 108 -0.10 -23.26 -7.35
N TYR A 109 0.81 -24.17 -7.69
CA TYR A 109 0.98 -24.62 -9.06
C TYR A 109 -0.07 -25.67 -9.40
N ASP A 110 -0.97 -25.34 -10.32
CA ASP A 110 -1.91 -26.28 -10.90
C ASP A 110 -1.23 -27.04 -12.04
N GLN A 111 -0.98 -28.33 -11.84
CA GLN A 111 -0.31 -29.19 -12.82
C GLN A 111 -1.13 -29.40 -14.10
N GLN A 112 -2.46 -29.36 -14.03
CA GLN A 112 -3.32 -29.53 -15.20
C GLN A 112 -3.27 -28.28 -16.08
N ARG A 113 -3.34 -27.10 -15.46
CA ARG A 113 -3.29 -25.81 -16.14
C ARG A 113 -1.88 -25.31 -16.42
N LYS A 114 -0.86 -25.94 -15.82
CA LYS A 114 0.56 -25.55 -15.85
C LYS A 114 0.78 -24.09 -15.46
N ARG A 115 0.04 -23.66 -14.43
CA ARG A 115 -0.04 -22.25 -14.02
C ARG A 115 -0.14 -22.15 -12.51
N PHE A 116 0.44 -21.09 -11.98
CA PHE A 116 0.23 -20.65 -10.61
C PHE A 116 -1.13 -19.96 -10.48
N LEU A 117 -1.94 -20.44 -9.55
CA LEU A 117 -3.26 -19.92 -9.22
C LEU A 117 -3.32 -19.57 -7.73
N PRO A 118 -4.11 -18.56 -7.34
CA PRO A 118 -4.42 -18.33 -5.93
C PRO A 118 -4.97 -19.60 -5.27
N ARG A 119 -4.44 -19.96 -4.09
CA ARG A 119 -4.94 -21.11 -3.32
C ARG A 119 -6.43 -20.93 -3.03
N ALA A 120 -7.24 -21.93 -3.41
CA ALA A 120 -8.63 -21.99 -2.98
C ALA A 120 -8.67 -22.13 -1.45
N ARG A 121 -9.49 -21.33 -0.78
CA ARG A 121 -9.60 -21.34 0.69
C ARG A 121 -10.20 -22.68 1.15
N GLU A 122 -9.37 -23.59 1.64
CA GLU A 122 -9.84 -24.61 2.56
C GLU A 122 -9.94 -23.99 3.95
N THR A 123 -11.17 -24.00 4.46
CA THR A 123 -11.52 -23.57 5.81
C THR A 123 -10.92 -24.55 6.80
N VAL A 124 -9.68 -24.33 7.23
CA VAL A 124 -9.09 -25.08 8.34
C VAL A 124 -8.50 -24.13 9.37
N THR A 125 -9.02 -24.29 10.57
CA THR A 125 -8.64 -23.68 11.84
C THR A 125 -7.18 -23.91 12.21
N TRP A 126 -6.51 -22.78 12.45
CA TRP A 126 -5.45 -22.50 13.45
C TRP A 126 -4.08 -23.21 13.45
N HIS A 127 -3.09 -22.34 13.70
CA HIS A 127 -1.68 -22.52 14.11
C HIS A 127 -0.69 -23.05 13.06
N THR A 128 0.19 -22.17 12.56
CA THR A 128 1.65 -22.23 12.77
C THR A 128 2.35 -21.05 12.06
N GLU A 129 3.10 -20.30 12.87
CA GLU A 129 4.30 -19.49 12.61
C GLU A 129 4.67 -19.15 11.15
N GLN A 130 4.41 -17.90 10.75
CA GLN A 130 4.98 -17.33 9.54
C GLN A 130 5.89 -16.14 9.89
N THR A 131 7.19 -16.41 9.86
CA THR A 131 8.23 -15.38 9.93
C THR A 131 8.39 -14.75 8.55
N VAL A 132 7.68 -13.64 8.34
CA VAL A 132 7.94 -12.73 7.21
C VAL A 132 8.96 -11.68 7.67
N SER A 133 9.81 -11.21 6.75
CA SER A 133 10.63 -10.01 6.97
C SER A 133 9.71 -8.80 6.83
N VAL A 134 8.97 -8.58 7.89
CA VAL A 134 8.05 -7.48 8.07
C VAL A 134 8.87 -6.21 8.39
N PRO A 135 8.53 -5.00 7.90
CA PRO A 135 9.09 -3.77 8.50
C PRO A 135 8.88 -3.86 10.01
N ALA A 136 9.88 -3.49 10.82
CA ALA A 136 9.88 -3.80 12.27
C ALA A 136 8.57 -3.43 13.02
N SER A 137 7.84 -2.44 12.51
CA SER A 137 6.51 -1.98 12.95
C SER A 137 5.35 -2.97 12.73
N THR A 138 5.37 -3.80 11.67
CA THR A 138 4.29 -4.77 11.41
C THR A 138 4.58 -6.15 12.05
N ARG A 139 5.85 -6.48 12.37
CA ARG A 139 6.23 -7.75 13.06
C ARG A 139 5.72 -7.78 14.49
N THR A 140 5.87 -6.65 15.18
CA THR A 140 5.35 -6.45 16.54
C THR A 140 3.82 -6.44 16.55
N LEU A 141 3.18 -5.99 15.47
CA LEU A 141 1.73 -6.03 15.23
C LEU A 141 1.18 -7.46 15.23
N ILE A 142 1.96 -8.41 14.69
CA ILE A 142 1.69 -9.84 14.72
C ILE A 142 1.86 -10.40 16.14
N GLU A 143 2.94 -10.04 16.85
CA GLU A 143 3.22 -10.50 18.21
C GLU A 143 2.17 -10.01 19.23
N ASP A 144 1.72 -8.75 19.14
CA ASP A 144 0.65 -8.22 20.01
C ASP A 144 -0.72 -8.80 19.65
N ALA A 145 -1.03 -8.94 18.36
CA ALA A 145 -2.29 -9.55 17.95
C ALA A 145 -2.37 -11.03 18.39
N GLN A 146 -1.26 -11.76 18.32
CA GLN A 146 -1.13 -13.12 18.82
C GLN A 146 -1.19 -13.18 20.35
N SER A 147 -0.54 -12.26 21.05
CA SER A 147 -0.58 -12.17 22.52
C SER A 147 -1.97 -11.82 23.07
N GLU A 148 -2.72 -10.95 22.41
CA GLU A 148 -4.06 -10.53 22.84
C GLU A 148 -5.15 -11.59 22.56
N LEU A 149 -5.04 -12.30 21.44
CA LEU A 149 -5.92 -13.44 21.11
C LEU A 149 -5.68 -14.65 22.05
N SER A 150 -4.46 -14.80 22.56
CA SER A 150 -4.07 -15.87 23.50
C SER A 150 -4.53 -15.62 24.94
N LEU A 151 -5.01 -14.41 25.27
CA LEU A 151 -5.36 -14.00 26.64
C LEU A 151 -6.85 -14.12 26.99
N GLY A 152 -7.70 -14.69 26.13
CA GLY A 152 -9.12 -14.94 26.46
C GLY A 152 -9.94 -13.67 26.81
N ARG A 153 -9.53 -12.50 26.29
CA ARG A 153 -10.22 -11.23 26.55
C ARG A 153 -11.57 -11.17 25.81
N ASP A 154 -12.57 -10.57 26.46
CA ASP A 154 -13.90 -10.30 25.90
C ASP A 154 -13.79 -9.74 24.46
N PRO A 155 -14.42 -10.35 23.45
CA PRO A 155 -14.39 -9.88 22.06
C PRO A 155 -14.69 -8.38 21.90
N ARG A 156 -15.47 -7.79 22.81
CA ARG A 156 -15.77 -6.35 22.86
C ARG A 156 -14.54 -5.47 23.10
N ARG A 157 -13.53 -5.99 23.80
CA ARG A 157 -12.31 -5.25 24.17
C ARG A 157 -11.18 -5.44 23.16
N VAL A 158 -11.20 -6.52 22.39
CA VAL A 158 -10.12 -6.88 21.45
C VAL A 158 -9.97 -5.84 20.33
N ARG A 159 -11.07 -5.37 19.72
CA ARG A 159 -10.99 -4.41 18.60
C ARG A 159 -10.53 -3.02 19.02
N PRO A 160 -11.10 -2.38 20.07
CA PRO A 160 -10.56 -1.12 20.58
C PRO A 160 -9.07 -1.23 20.95
N ALA A 161 -8.67 -2.32 21.62
CA ALA A 161 -7.27 -2.55 21.97
C ALA A 161 -6.37 -2.66 20.73
N ARG A 162 -6.82 -3.38 19.69
CA ARG A 162 -6.10 -3.51 18.42
C ARG A 162 -5.94 -2.17 17.69
N LEU A 163 -7.00 -1.35 17.64
CA LEU A 163 -6.92 -0.01 17.05
C LEU A 163 -6.01 0.91 17.87
N GLN A 164 -6.06 0.84 19.20
CA GLN A 164 -5.13 1.61 20.04
C GLN A 164 -3.67 1.17 19.84
N ALA A 165 -3.42 -0.13 19.73
CA ALA A 165 -2.09 -0.65 19.41
C ALA A 165 -1.62 -0.18 18.03
N ALA A 166 -2.48 -0.28 17.01
CA ALA A 166 -2.18 0.23 15.66
C ALA A 166 -1.89 1.74 15.66
N ARG A 167 -2.63 2.53 16.45
CA ARG A 167 -2.39 3.97 16.60
C ARG A 167 -1.00 4.24 17.18
N ARG A 168 -0.65 3.56 18.28
CA ARG A 168 0.66 3.72 18.93
C ARG A 168 1.80 3.30 18.01
N ARG A 169 1.65 2.21 17.26
CA ARG A 169 2.70 1.66 16.38
C ARG A 169 2.83 2.39 15.05
N GLY A 170 1.74 2.94 14.52
CA GLY A 170 1.71 3.47 13.17
C GLY A 170 1.47 2.35 12.15
N GLY A 171 1.78 2.62 10.88
CA GLY A 171 1.52 1.69 9.79
C GLY A 171 0.13 1.83 9.17
N PHE A 172 -0.21 0.88 8.29
CA PHE A 172 -1.44 0.90 7.51
C PHE A 172 -2.50 -0.03 8.11
N VAL A 173 -3.72 0.48 8.26
CA VAL A 173 -4.91 -0.30 8.67
C VAL A 173 -6.08 0.04 7.75
N THR A 174 -6.76 -0.98 7.25
CA THR A 174 -8.03 -0.84 6.55
C THR A 174 -9.18 -1.14 7.50
N LEU A 175 -10.13 -0.22 7.58
CA LEU A 175 -11.35 -0.32 8.38
C LEU A 175 -12.53 -0.55 7.43
N THR A 176 -13.20 -1.70 7.50
CA THR A 176 -14.39 -1.96 6.68
C THR A 176 -15.67 -1.73 7.48
N VAL A 177 -16.67 -1.13 6.84
CA VAL A 177 -17.95 -0.79 7.47
C VAL A 177 -19.10 -0.98 6.48
N LYS A 178 -20.28 -1.40 6.95
CA LYS A 178 -21.47 -1.45 6.09
C LYS A 178 -21.85 -0.02 5.65
N GLY A 179 -22.16 0.15 4.37
CA GLY A 179 -22.54 1.47 3.80
C GLY A 179 -23.56 2.27 4.64
N PRO A 180 -24.70 1.67 5.07
CA PRO A 180 -25.70 2.37 5.91
C PRO A 180 -25.17 2.85 7.27
N GLU A 181 -24.10 2.24 7.77
CA GLU A 181 -23.52 2.57 9.07
C GLU A 181 -22.47 3.68 9.00
N LEU A 182 -21.97 4.01 7.80
CA LEU A 182 -20.90 4.97 7.55
C LEU A 182 -21.09 6.39 8.13
N PRO A 183 -22.29 7.00 8.10
CA PRO A 183 -22.45 8.40 8.51
C PRO A 183 -21.96 8.67 9.94
N GLY A 184 -21.01 9.59 10.08
CA GLY A 184 -20.43 9.99 11.37
C GLY A 184 -19.37 9.04 11.94
N VAL A 185 -19.01 7.95 11.24
CA VAL A 185 -18.03 6.96 11.74
C VAL A 185 -16.64 7.54 11.80
N ALA A 186 -16.21 8.28 10.77
CA ALA A 186 -14.88 8.86 10.71
C ALA A 186 -14.64 9.85 11.87
N GLU A 187 -15.62 10.70 12.14
CA GLU A 187 -15.56 11.71 13.20
C GLU A 187 -15.49 11.07 14.59
N ARG A 188 -16.29 10.02 14.83
CA ARG A 188 -16.29 9.32 16.11
C ARG A 188 -15.05 8.46 16.33
N LEU A 189 -14.52 7.85 15.27
CA LEU A 189 -13.22 7.15 15.34
C LEU A 189 -12.09 8.15 15.63
N ALA A 190 -12.11 9.30 14.98
CA ALA A 190 -11.16 10.39 15.23
C ALA A 190 -11.22 10.86 16.68
N GLU A 191 -12.41 11.10 17.22
CA GLU A 191 -12.60 11.48 18.62
C GLU A 191 -12.14 10.38 19.59
N ARG A 192 -12.51 9.12 19.33
CA ARG A 192 -12.21 7.99 20.23
C ARG A 192 -10.72 7.66 20.30
N PHE A 193 -10.04 7.69 19.15
CA PHE A 193 -8.66 7.23 19.02
C PHE A 193 -7.67 8.37 18.83
N ASP A 194 -8.10 9.64 18.88
CA ASP A 194 -7.23 10.80 18.68
C ASP A 194 -6.37 10.64 17.40
N VAL A 195 -7.09 10.50 16.28
CA VAL A 195 -6.55 10.40 14.92
C VAL A 195 -7.13 11.50 14.05
N THR A 196 -6.38 11.99 13.08
CA THR A 196 -6.81 13.10 12.21
C THR A 196 -7.61 12.54 11.03
N PRO A 197 -8.86 12.94 10.76
CA PRO A 197 -9.69 12.31 9.71
C PRO A 197 -9.76 13.11 8.39
N PRO A 198 -8.71 13.13 7.53
CA PRO A 198 -8.80 13.82 6.26
C PRO A 198 -9.81 13.16 5.33
N ALA A 199 -10.67 13.98 4.74
CA ALA A 199 -11.49 13.57 3.62
C ALA A 199 -10.69 13.67 2.31
N LEU A 200 -10.38 12.52 1.71
CA LEU A 200 -9.49 12.51 0.55
C LEU A 200 -10.13 13.20 -0.66
N ASP A 201 -11.44 13.05 -0.85
CA ASP A 201 -12.16 13.70 -1.95
C ASP A 201 -12.10 15.23 -1.85
N GLU A 202 -12.21 15.80 -0.66
CA GLU A 202 -12.12 17.25 -0.46
C GLU A 202 -10.70 17.76 -0.67
N LEU A 203 -9.71 17.06 -0.14
CA LEU A 203 -8.30 17.40 -0.37
C LEU A 203 -7.95 17.32 -1.86
N LEU A 204 -8.46 16.33 -2.59
CA LEU A 204 -8.17 16.17 -4.01
C LEU A 204 -8.90 17.23 -4.84
N LEU A 205 -10.15 17.58 -4.49
CA LEU A 205 -10.87 18.68 -5.12
C LEU A 205 -10.16 20.02 -4.92
N THR A 206 -9.65 20.29 -3.72
CA THR A 206 -8.83 21.48 -3.43
C THR A 206 -7.58 21.49 -4.30
N THR A 207 -6.84 20.37 -4.33
CA THR A 207 -5.62 20.23 -5.14
C THR A 207 -5.89 20.45 -6.64
N LEU A 208 -6.99 19.89 -7.17
CA LEU A 208 -7.40 20.08 -8.56
C LEU A 208 -7.74 21.54 -8.89
N ARG A 209 -8.37 22.26 -7.95
CA ARG A 209 -8.73 23.68 -8.09
C ARG A 209 -7.50 24.59 -8.02
N GLU A 210 -6.58 24.33 -7.09
CA GLU A 210 -5.30 25.03 -7.00
C GLU A 210 -4.52 24.91 -8.31
N LEU A 211 -4.41 23.69 -8.82
CA LEU A 211 -3.77 23.43 -10.11
C LEU A 211 -4.48 24.18 -11.25
N ALA A 212 -5.80 24.36 -11.17
CA ALA A 212 -6.59 24.98 -12.26
C ALA A 212 -6.34 26.47 -12.30
N GLN A 213 -6.25 27.07 -11.12
CA GLN A 213 -5.89 28.46 -10.96
C GLN A 213 -4.46 28.72 -11.46
N GLU A 214 -3.49 27.88 -11.07
CA GLU A 214 -2.10 28.01 -11.49
C GLU A 214 -1.92 27.90 -13.00
N GLN A 215 -2.55 26.90 -13.63
CA GLN A 215 -2.46 26.68 -15.07
C GLN A 215 -3.43 27.55 -15.88
N ARG A 216 -4.24 28.39 -15.21
CA ARG A 216 -5.32 29.17 -15.82
C ARG A 216 -6.28 28.30 -16.63
N ALA A 217 -6.46 27.06 -16.21
CA ALA A 217 -7.36 26.11 -16.83
C ALA A 217 -8.81 26.40 -16.40
N PRO A 218 -9.78 26.54 -17.32
CA PRO A 218 -11.16 26.80 -16.94
C PRO A 218 -11.76 25.59 -16.22
N TRP A 219 -12.13 25.76 -14.95
CA TRP A 219 -12.70 24.70 -14.11
C TRP A 219 -13.88 23.97 -14.77
N GLN A 220 -14.74 24.72 -15.47
CA GLN A 220 -15.88 24.14 -16.19
C GLN A 220 -15.46 23.18 -17.32
N ALA A 221 -14.29 23.37 -17.93
CA ALA A 221 -13.79 22.45 -18.94
C ALA A 221 -13.33 21.13 -18.31
N LEU A 222 -12.71 21.17 -17.12
CA LEU A 222 -12.37 19.96 -16.36
C LEU A 222 -13.62 19.18 -15.97
N LEU A 223 -14.67 19.86 -15.47
CA LEU A 223 -15.95 19.23 -15.17
C LEU A 223 -16.61 18.60 -16.40
N LYS A 224 -16.56 19.27 -17.55
CA LYS A 224 -17.06 18.71 -18.82
C LYS A 224 -16.28 17.47 -19.24
N ALA A 225 -14.95 17.50 -19.12
CA ALA A 225 -14.10 16.36 -19.44
C ALA A 225 -14.37 15.18 -18.49
N ASP A 226 -14.56 15.45 -17.19
CA ASP A 226 -14.90 14.43 -16.21
C ASP A 226 -16.30 13.83 -16.42
N ALA A 227 -17.29 14.64 -16.77
CA ALA A 227 -18.62 14.16 -17.13
C ALA A 227 -18.58 13.28 -18.40
N ALA A 228 -17.77 13.66 -19.40
CA ALA A 228 -17.56 12.84 -20.59
C ALA A 228 -16.86 11.51 -20.25
N PHE A 229 -15.90 11.52 -19.33
CA PHE A 229 -15.29 10.31 -18.79
C PHE A 229 -16.32 9.43 -18.07
N ALA A 230 -17.18 10.02 -17.22
CA ALA A 230 -18.25 9.28 -16.54
C ALA A 230 -19.19 8.56 -17.52
N ALA A 231 -19.56 9.23 -18.61
CA ALA A 231 -20.50 8.71 -19.60
C ALA A 231 -19.87 7.67 -20.54
N SER A 232 -18.59 7.83 -20.89
CA SER A 232 -17.92 7.00 -21.90
C SER A 232 -17.06 5.88 -21.32
N GLY A 233 -16.67 5.97 -20.05
CA GLY A 233 -15.70 5.07 -19.41
C GLY A 233 -14.27 5.24 -19.92
N SER A 234 -14.02 6.14 -20.88
CA SER A 234 -12.70 6.41 -21.45
C SER A 234 -12.26 7.81 -21.10
N ILE A 235 -11.05 7.94 -20.56
CA ILE A 235 -10.53 9.23 -20.13
C ILE A 235 -9.78 9.94 -21.26
N GLY A 236 -10.09 11.21 -21.47
CA GLY A 236 -9.33 12.05 -22.41
C GLY A 236 -7.93 12.39 -21.87
N ALA A 237 -6.93 12.46 -22.77
CA ALA A 237 -5.53 12.71 -22.41
C ALA A 237 -5.32 13.96 -21.53
N GLY A 238 -6.09 15.03 -21.79
CA GLY A 238 -6.05 16.26 -20.99
C GLY A 238 -6.44 16.02 -19.53
N LEU A 239 -7.60 15.40 -19.29
CA LEU A 239 -8.05 15.08 -17.92
C LEU A 239 -7.10 14.08 -17.25
N ALA A 240 -6.63 13.06 -17.97
CA ALA A 240 -5.72 12.06 -17.43
C ALA A 240 -4.37 12.64 -16.99
N SER A 241 -3.78 13.55 -17.77
CA SER A 241 -2.55 14.24 -17.38
C SER A 241 -2.78 15.14 -16.17
N TYR A 242 -3.94 15.78 -16.12
CA TYR A 242 -4.29 16.73 -15.09
C TYR A 242 -4.54 16.07 -13.74
N THR A 243 -5.27 14.96 -13.72
CA THR A 243 -5.54 14.19 -12.50
C THR A 243 -4.27 13.54 -11.96
N ARG A 244 -3.38 13.05 -12.82
CA ARG A 244 -2.08 12.51 -12.40
C ARG A 244 -1.23 13.55 -11.66
N LEU A 245 -1.10 14.75 -12.24
CA LEU A 245 -0.35 15.84 -11.63
C LEU A 245 -0.97 16.27 -10.30
N ALA A 246 -2.31 16.33 -10.21
CA ALA A 246 -2.98 16.62 -8.96
C ALA A 246 -2.73 15.54 -7.89
N LEU A 247 -2.75 14.26 -8.25
CA LEU A 247 -2.49 13.14 -7.34
C LEU A 247 -1.02 13.08 -6.87
N GLU A 248 -0.07 13.45 -7.73
CA GLU A 248 1.34 13.62 -7.34
C GLU A 248 1.49 14.72 -6.28
N ARG A 249 0.85 15.88 -6.48
CA ARG A 249 0.87 16.99 -5.51
C ARG A 249 0.14 16.66 -4.22
N PHE A 250 -0.94 15.89 -4.32
CA PHE A 250 -1.73 15.44 -3.18
C PHE A 250 -0.89 14.69 -2.13
N VAL A 251 0.11 13.90 -2.56
CA VAL A 251 1.02 13.20 -1.62
C VAL A 251 1.75 14.20 -0.71
N ALA A 252 2.22 15.31 -1.27
CA ALA A 252 2.88 16.37 -0.51
C ALA A 252 1.90 17.04 0.47
N HIS A 253 0.69 17.37 0.03
CA HIS A 253 -0.35 17.95 0.88
C HIS A 253 -0.72 17.05 2.06
N VAL A 254 -0.78 15.73 1.85
CA VAL A 254 -1.02 14.76 2.93
C VAL A 254 0.14 14.72 3.92
N ALA A 255 1.38 14.76 3.43
CA ALA A 255 2.57 14.81 4.30
C ALA A 255 2.63 16.11 5.12
N GLU A 256 2.30 17.25 4.51
CA GLU A 256 2.20 18.55 5.18
C GLU A 256 1.09 18.56 6.24
N LEU A 257 -0.09 18.04 5.92
CA LEU A 257 -1.19 17.89 6.87
C LEU A 257 -0.78 17.02 8.07
N ALA A 258 -0.11 15.90 7.81
CA ALA A 258 0.39 15.02 8.86
C ALA A 258 1.42 15.72 9.74
N ALA A 259 2.38 16.44 9.14
CA ALA A 259 3.39 17.19 9.88
C ALA A 259 2.77 18.32 10.73
N ALA A 260 1.78 19.04 10.19
CA ALA A 260 1.06 20.10 10.90
C ALA A 260 0.20 19.57 12.05
N SER A 261 -0.28 18.32 11.94
CA SER A 261 -1.08 17.65 12.97
C SER A 261 -0.25 17.11 14.14
N GLY A 262 1.08 17.13 14.04
CA GLY A 262 2.00 16.80 15.12
C GLY A 262 2.86 15.55 14.88
N PRO A 263 3.80 15.26 15.80
CA PRO A 263 4.60 14.06 15.72
C PRO A 263 3.71 12.82 15.91
N ARG A 264 4.00 11.77 15.14
CA ARG A 264 3.29 10.50 15.23
C ARG A 264 1.79 10.55 14.87
N THR A 265 1.35 11.55 14.11
CA THR A 265 -0.03 11.62 13.62
C THR A 265 -0.43 10.38 12.82
N VAL A 266 -1.60 9.85 13.13
CA VAL A 266 -2.31 8.85 12.34
C VAL A 266 -3.41 9.54 11.54
N LEU A 267 -3.41 9.36 10.23
CA LEU A 267 -4.45 9.87 9.35
C LEU A 267 -5.52 8.81 9.13
N LEU A 268 -6.77 9.11 9.52
CA LEU A 268 -7.96 8.35 9.17
C LEU A 268 -8.53 8.87 7.84
N ALA A 269 -7.98 8.38 6.75
CA ALA A 269 -8.46 8.64 5.40
C ALA A 269 -9.89 8.09 5.22
N HIS A 270 -10.80 8.97 4.81
CA HIS A 270 -12.18 8.63 4.45
C HIS A 270 -12.61 9.40 3.20
N ARG A 271 -13.77 9.04 2.63
CA ARG A 271 -14.28 9.59 1.36
C ARG A 271 -13.20 9.58 0.29
N ALA A 272 -12.89 8.38 -0.21
CA ALA A 272 -11.84 8.14 -1.20
C ALA A 272 -12.43 7.80 -2.59
N GLY A 273 -13.64 8.26 -2.89
CA GLY A 273 -14.34 7.94 -4.14
C GLY A 273 -13.64 8.51 -5.37
N LEU A 274 -13.05 9.71 -5.26
CA LEU A 274 -12.28 10.31 -6.36
C LEU A 274 -10.93 9.60 -6.59
N VAL A 275 -10.32 9.08 -5.53
CA VAL A 275 -9.11 8.24 -5.64
C VAL A 275 -9.45 6.96 -6.42
N ALA A 276 -10.59 6.34 -6.13
CA ALA A 276 -11.08 5.17 -6.85
C ALA A 276 -11.52 5.49 -8.29
N ARG A 277 -12.16 6.64 -8.50
CA ARG A 277 -12.58 7.12 -9.82
C ARG A 277 -11.40 7.31 -10.77
N TYR A 278 -10.29 7.86 -10.27
CA TYR A 278 -9.07 8.09 -11.04
C TYR A 278 -7.99 7.02 -10.80
N TRP A 279 -8.41 5.78 -10.48
CA TRP A 279 -7.51 4.70 -10.08
C TRP A 279 -6.33 4.48 -11.03
N GLU A 280 -6.60 4.36 -12.33
CA GLU A 280 -5.59 4.10 -13.36
C GLU A 280 -4.77 5.35 -13.74
N MET A 281 -5.13 6.52 -13.20
CA MET A 281 -4.51 7.82 -13.52
C MET A 281 -3.67 8.36 -12.37
N GLY A 282 -3.27 7.50 -11.44
CA GLY A 282 -2.46 7.87 -10.27
C GLY A 282 -3.12 7.52 -8.94
N GLY A 283 -4.39 7.12 -8.93
CA GLY A 283 -5.11 6.84 -7.68
C GLY A 283 -4.53 5.64 -6.95
N ARG A 284 -4.16 4.60 -7.70
CA ARG A 284 -3.46 3.42 -7.17
C ARG A 284 -2.09 3.79 -6.61
N GLU A 285 -1.31 4.54 -7.39
CA GLU A 285 0.05 4.97 -7.04
C GLU A 285 0.03 5.84 -5.79
N LEU A 286 -0.94 6.75 -5.69
CA LEU A 286 -1.19 7.56 -4.50
C LEU A 286 -1.40 6.66 -3.27
N LEU A 287 -2.33 5.70 -3.35
CA LEU A 287 -2.63 4.85 -2.21
C LEU A 287 -1.40 4.04 -1.77
N VAL A 288 -0.67 3.47 -2.72
CA VAL A 288 0.59 2.75 -2.46
C VAL A 288 1.64 3.67 -1.83
N ALA A 289 1.76 4.91 -2.29
CA ALA A 289 2.69 5.88 -1.72
C ALA A 289 2.35 6.21 -0.26
N LEU A 290 1.07 6.45 0.04
CA LEU A 290 0.61 6.72 1.40
C LEU A 290 0.78 5.52 2.34
N GLN A 291 0.49 4.30 1.87
CA GLN A 291 0.74 3.07 2.63
C GLN A 291 2.22 2.90 2.96
N ASN A 292 3.10 3.13 1.98
CA ASN A 292 4.55 3.03 2.17
C ASN A 292 5.09 4.09 3.14
N ALA A 293 4.57 5.32 3.07
CA ALA A 293 4.94 6.39 4.01
C ALA A 293 4.54 6.01 5.45
N ALA A 294 3.29 5.57 5.65
CA ALA A 294 2.81 5.12 6.96
C ALA A 294 3.60 3.94 7.55
N GLY A 295 4.20 3.10 6.71
CA GLY A 295 5.04 1.99 7.14
C GLY A 295 6.46 2.38 7.60
N ARG A 296 6.91 3.61 7.34
CA ARG A 296 8.29 4.06 7.61
C ARG A 296 8.33 5.03 8.80
N PRO A 297 9.01 4.69 9.92
CA PRO A 297 9.01 5.52 11.13
C PRO A 297 9.53 6.96 10.96
N ALA A 298 10.31 7.22 9.92
CA ALA A 298 10.89 8.54 9.62
C ALA A 298 10.02 9.39 8.69
N ASP A 299 8.99 8.82 8.08
CA ASP A 299 8.11 9.51 7.15
C ASP A 299 6.80 9.92 7.82
N ALA A 300 6.12 10.91 7.25
CA ALA A 300 4.77 11.29 7.63
C ALA A 300 3.76 10.79 6.56
N PRO A 301 2.58 10.31 6.97
CA PRO A 301 2.10 10.17 8.35
C PRO A 301 2.73 8.99 9.08
N HIS A 302 2.65 8.98 10.42
CA HIS A 302 3.09 7.85 11.23
C HIS A 302 2.18 6.63 11.09
N GLY A 303 0.89 6.86 10.85
CA GLY A 303 -0.06 5.80 10.50
C GLY A 303 -1.09 6.28 9.48
N LEU A 304 -1.61 5.33 8.72
CA LEU A 304 -2.71 5.55 7.77
C LEU A 304 -3.80 4.53 8.05
N TRP A 305 -4.96 5.01 8.47
CA TRP A 305 -6.18 4.24 8.53
C TRP A 305 -7.05 4.59 7.34
N LEU A 306 -7.53 3.60 6.59
CA LEU A 306 -8.42 3.82 5.46
C LEU A 306 -9.81 3.26 5.78
N LEU A 307 -10.81 4.14 5.85
CA LEU A 307 -12.21 3.75 6.04
C LEU A 307 -12.84 3.41 4.68
N VAL A 308 -13.26 2.14 4.54
CA VAL A 308 -13.78 1.56 3.30
C VAL A 308 -15.23 1.08 3.52
N PRO A 309 -16.24 1.80 3.01
CA PRO A 309 -17.60 1.30 3.02
C PRO A 309 -17.75 0.10 2.07
N MET A 310 -18.34 -0.98 2.56
CA MET A 310 -18.52 -2.25 1.84
C MET A 310 -19.96 -2.75 1.98
N GLU A 311 -20.40 -3.57 1.03
CA GLU A 311 -21.66 -4.34 1.15
C GLU A 311 -21.47 -5.51 2.14
N ASP A 312 -20.41 -6.29 1.93
CA ASP A 312 -19.90 -7.28 2.87
C ASP A 312 -18.59 -6.77 3.51
N PRO A 313 -18.62 -6.33 4.79
CA PRO A 313 -17.43 -5.85 5.49
C PRO A 313 -16.34 -6.91 5.70
N GLU A 314 -16.69 -8.20 5.65
CA GLU A 314 -15.73 -9.32 5.81
C GLU A 314 -15.00 -9.63 4.50
N ALA A 315 -15.52 -9.16 3.36
CA ALA A 315 -14.91 -9.32 2.06
C ALA A 315 -13.56 -8.59 1.96
N SER A 316 -12.81 -8.87 0.88
CA SER A 316 -11.58 -8.12 0.61
C SER A 316 -11.93 -6.64 0.37
N PRO A 317 -11.27 -5.69 1.07
CA PRO A 317 -11.64 -4.29 0.99
C PRO A 317 -11.42 -3.75 -0.42
N ALA A 318 -12.39 -3.00 -0.91
CA ALA A 318 -12.34 -2.38 -2.23
C ALA A 318 -12.97 -0.99 -2.20
N LEU A 319 -12.33 -0.03 -2.85
CA LEU A 319 -12.90 1.30 -3.11
C LEU A 319 -13.52 1.28 -4.51
N ASP A 320 -14.85 1.38 -4.61
CA ASP A 320 -15.59 1.31 -5.89
C ASP A 320 -15.14 0.14 -6.79
N GLY A 321 -15.00 -1.05 -6.20
CA GLY A 321 -14.55 -2.27 -6.89
C GLY A 321 -13.05 -2.35 -7.16
N ARG A 322 -12.26 -1.35 -6.74
CA ARG A 322 -10.80 -1.36 -6.80
C ARG A 322 -10.22 -1.94 -5.52
N THR A 323 -9.59 -3.11 -5.62
CA THR A 323 -9.00 -3.79 -4.46
C THR A 323 -7.98 -2.90 -3.76
N VAL A 324 -8.15 -2.77 -2.45
CA VAL A 324 -7.15 -2.18 -1.56
C VAL A 324 -6.25 -3.30 -1.08
N ASP A 325 -4.97 -3.23 -1.45
CA ASP A 325 -3.99 -4.21 -1.00
C ASP A 325 -3.79 -4.09 0.52
N VAL A 326 -3.99 -5.21 1.22
CA VAL A 326 -3.73 -5.35 2.65
C VAL A 326 -2.63 -6.39 2.80
N VAL A 327 -1.43 -5.93 3.20
CA VAL A 327 -0.22 -6.75 3.28
C VAL A 327 -0.39 -7.97 4.21
N ASP A 328 -1.12 -7.79 5.32
CA ASP A 328 -1.55 -8.88 6.20
C ASP A 328 -2.97 -8.58 6.70
N ARG A 329 -3.94 -9.46 6.41
CA ARG A 329 -5.33 -9.27 6.85
C ARG A 329 -5.49 -9.39 8.36
N ALA A 330 -4.69 -10.20 9.04
CA ALA A 330 -4.81 -10.41 10.48
C ALA A 330 -4.40 -9.17 11.28
N ALA A 331 -3.38 -8.44 10.84
CA ALA A 331 -2.94 -7.19 11.46
C ALA A 331 -3.57 -5.94 10.81
N GLY A 332 -3.78 -5.95 9.49
CA GLY A 332 -4.12 -4.77 8.70
C GLY A 332 -5.59 -4.61 8.31
N LEU A 333 -6.47 -5.59 8.52
CA LEU A 333 -7.92 -5.45 8.28
C LEU A 333 -8.72 -5.50 9.59
N VAL A 334 -9.49 -4.46 9.88
CA VAL A 334 -10.41 -4.40 11.02
C VAL A 334 -11.82 -4.19 10.51
N VAL A 335 -12.70 -5.15 10.80
CA VAL A 335 -14.13 -5.04 10.50
C VAL A 335 -14.82 -4.28 11.63
N LEU A 336 -15.49 -3.18 11.30
CA LEU A 336 -16.32 -2.41 12.22
C LEU A 336 -17.71 -3.07 12.27
N ASP A 337 -17.87 -4.02 13.20
CA ASP A 337 -19.14 -4.73 13.37
C ASP A 337 -20.23 -3.87 14.03
N GLU A 338 -21.46 -4.37 13.99
CA GLU A 338 -22.63 -3.63 14.51
C GLU A 338 -22.52 -3.32 16.01
N LEU A 339 -21.87 -4.17 16.79
CA LEU A 339 -21.73 -3.96 18.23
C LEU A 339 -20.74 -2.84 18.53
N PHE A 340 -19.57 -2.85 17.88
CA PHE A 340 -18.59 -1.78 17.99
C PHE A 340 -19.14 -0.45 17.49
N LEU A 341 -19.88 -0.46 16.37
CA LEU A 341 -20.51 0.73 15.83
C LEU A 341 -21.60 1.30 16.74
N LYS A 342 -22.38 0.45 17.41
CA LYS A 342 -23.37 0.89 18.42
C LYS A 342 -22.69 1.60 19.59
N GLU A 343 -21.63 1.01 20.14
CA GLU A 343 -20.84 1.62 21.23
C GLU A 343 -20.18 2.93 20.78
N LEU A 344 -19.64 2.94 19.57
CA LEU A 344 -19.07 4.14 18.96
C LEU A 344 -20.15 5.22 18.77
N LYS A 345 -21.37 4.87 18.36
CA LYS A 345 -22.46 5.84 18.16
C LYS A 345 -23.05 6.37 19.45
N SER A 346 -23.04 5.59 20.53
CA SER A 346 -23.62 5.99 21.81
C SER A 346 -22.72 6.92 22.63
N GLY A 347 -21.46 7.11 22.27
CA GLY A 347 -20.54 7.91 23.10
C GLY A 347 -20.00 7.14 24.31
N THR A 348 -20.40 5.87 24.49
CA THR A 348 -20.17 5.11 25.73
C THR A 348 -18.89 4.27 25.63
N TRP A 349 -17.77 4.91 25.37
CA TRP A 349 -16.44 4.28 25.48
C TRP A 349 -15.61 5.00 26.55
N GLU A 350 -14.78 4.25 27.27
CA GLU A 350 -13.78 4.84 28.16
C GLU A 350 -12.74 5.57 27.30
N LYS A 351 -12.54 6.87 27.55
CA LYS A 351 -11.41 7.59 26.95
C LYS A 351 -10.13 6.93 27.46
N THR A 352 -9.32 6.45 26.54
CA THR A 352 -8.04 5.81 26.86
C THR A 352 -6.96 6.86 26.74
N ASP A 353 -6.30 7.18 27.86
CA ASP A 353 -5.18 8.13 27.93
C ASP A 353 -3.97 7.71 27.05
#